data_AF-A0A8B6EK67-F1
#
_entry.id   AF-A0A8B6EK67-F1
#
_cell.length_a   1.000
_cell.length_b   1.000
_cell.length_c   1.000
_cell.angle_alpha   90.00
_cell.angle_beta   90.00
_cell.angle_gamma   90.00
#
_symmetry.space_group_name_H-M   'P 1'
#
loop_
_entity.id
_entity.type
_entity.pdbx_description
1 polymer ?
#
loop_
_entity_poly.entity_id
_entity_poly.type
_entity_poly.pdbx_seq_one_letter_code
_entity_poly.pdbx_strand_id
1 'polypeptide(L)'
;MARKIPDYRKHILSIRNMDMDDDVIICAFAKSGTHWVWKITSILRSGMADYNGKENAPVILEFFPAEMIRHSPKTRIYNPHFTTQGLPKQTFDKKCKILFFKDIRKMF
;
A
#
# COMPACT_ATOMS: atom_id res chain seq x y z
N MET A 1 -5.75 -10.31 -8.95
CA MET A 1 -5.84 -11.34 -7.89
C MET A 1 -4.47 -11.50 -7.25
N ALA A 2 -4.36 -11.54 -5.91
CA ALA A 2 -3.09 -11.72 -5.19
C ALA A 2 -2.38 -13.01 -5.64
N ARG A 3 -1.05 -12.97 -5.79
CA ARG A 3 -0.26 -14.12 -6.26
C ARG A 3 0.71 -14.61 -5.19
N LYS A 4 1.00 -15.91 -5.21
CA LYS A 4 2.06 -16.50 -4.37
C LYS A 4 3.40 -15.94 -4.83
N ILE A 5 4.11 -15.30 -3.91
CA ILE A 5 5.47 -14.80 -4.13
C ILE A 5 6.46 -15.98 -3.98
N PRO A 6 7.23 -16.36 -5.02
CA PRO A 6 8.13 -17.51 -4.94
C PRO A 6 9.32 -17.31 -3.99
N ASP A 7 9.94 -16.12 -4.03
CA ASP A 7 11.05 -15.72 -3.16
C ASP A 7 10.74 -14.36 -2.53
N TYR A 8 10.39 -14.40 -1.24
CA TYR A 8 9.98 -13.21 -0.51
C TYR A 8 11.14 -12.23 -0.27
N ARG A 9 12.39 -12.70 -0.17
CA ARG A 9 13.56 -11.82 0.02
C ARG A 9 13.80 -10.99 -1.24
N LYS A 10 13.79 -11.64 -2.40
CA LYS A 10 13.89 -10.94 -3.70
C LYS A 10 12.71 -9.99 -3.91
N HIS A 11 11.51 -10.39 -3.46
CA HIS A 11 10.32 -9.55 -3.53
C HIS A 11 10.47 -8.27 -2.72
N ILE A 12 10.88 -8.34 -1.45
CA ILE A 12 11.13 -7.16 -0.64
C ILE A 12 12.21 -6.27 -1.26
N LEU A 13 13.30 -6.83 -1.80
CA LEU A 13 14.31 -6.06 -2.52
C LEU A 13 13.72 -5.35 -3.75
N SER A 14 12.80 -6.00 -4.48
CA SER A 14 12.13 -5.39 -5.62
C SER A 14 11.22 -4.22 -5.21
N ILE A 15 10.49 -4.36 -4.10
CA ILE A 15 9.67 -3.28 -3.53
C ILE A 15 10.55 -2.10 -3.10
N ARG A 16 11.66 -2.39 -2.41
CA ARG A 16 12.60 -1.35 -1.93
C ARG A 16 13.16 -0.47 -3.05
N ASN A 17 13.22 -1.00 -4.28
CA ASN A 17 13.73 -0.32 -5.47
C ASN A 17 12.60 0.15 -6.42
N MET A 18 11.35 0.21 -5.96
CA MET A 18 10.26 0.79 -6.76
C MET A 18 10.39 2.31 -6.88
N ASP A 19 9.97 2.82 -8.04
CA ASP A 19 9.81 4.25 -8.26
C ASP A 19 8.55 4.77 -7.56
N MET A 20 8.75 5.85 -6.81
CA MET A 20 7.72 6.52 -6.02
C MET A 20 7.64 7.99 -6.42
N ASP A 21 6.45 8.58 -6.34
CA ASP A 21 6.24 10.00 -6.62
C ASP A 21 5.33 10.63 -5.55
N ASP A 22 4.06 10.87 -5.89
CA ASP A 22 3.03 11.42 -4.99
C ASP A 22 2.23 10.30 -4.31
N ASP A 23 2.77 9.10 -4.19
CA ASP A 23 2.03 7.93 -3.70
C ASP A 23 1.66 8.04 -2.21
N VAL A 24 0.57 7.38 -1.82
CA VAL A 24 0.16 7.27 -0.41
C VAL A 24 0.46 5.87 0.10
N ILE A 25 1.09 5.79 1.27
CA ILE A 25 1.41 4.54 1.94
C ILE A 25 0.67 4.49 3.28
N ILE A 26 -0.22 3.51 3.42
CA ILE A 26 -0.95 3.20 4.66
C ILE A 26 -0.15 2.13 5.41
N CYS A 27 0.58 2.57 6.43
CA CYS A 27 1.38 1.72 7.29
C CYS A 27 0.59 1.34 8.54
N ALA A 28 0.27 0.07 8.69
CA ALA A 28 -0.40 -0.44 9.89
C ALA A 28 -0.15 -1.93 10.08
N PHE A 29 -0.39 -2.41 11.30
CA PHE A 29 -0.44 -3.84 11.53
C PHE A 29 -1.66 -4.47 10.85
N ALA A 30 -1.51 -5.75 10.47
CA ALA A 30 -2.61 -6.50 9.89
C ALA A 30 -3.80 -6.49 10.84
N LYS A 31 -5.02 -6.43 10.28
CA LYS A 31 -6.30 -6.44 11.01
C LYS A 31 -6.59 -5.21 11.86
N SER A 32 -5.78 -4.15 11.81
CA SER A 32 -6.10 -2.90 12.51
C SER A 32 -7.25 -2.11 11.84
N GLY A 33 -7.79 -2.54 10.69
CA GLY A 33 -8.82 -1.80 9.95
C GLY A 33 -8.31 -1.07 8.71
N THR A 34 -7.21 -1.55 8.12
CA THR A 34 -6.58 -0.98 6.91
C THR A 34 -7.52 -0.84 5.73
N HIS A 35 -8.54 -1.70 5.61
CA HIS A 35 -9.54 -1.59 4.54
C HIS A 35 -10.37 -0.30 4.64
N TRP A 36 -10.81 0.09 5.84
CA TRP A 36 -11.56 1.33 6.06
C TRP A 36 -10.72 2.56 5.75
N VAL A 37 -9.48 2.60 6.27
CA VAL A 37 -8.55 3.71 6.03
C VAL A 37 -8.24 3.84 4.54
N TRP A 38 -8.02 2.72 3.85
CA TRP A 38 -7.82 2.68 2.40
C TRP A 38 -9.03 3.21 1.63
N LYS A 39 -10.25 2.85 2.04
CA LYS A 39 -11.47 3.33 1.39
C LYS A 39 -11.63 4.84 1.53
N ILE A 40 -11.46 5.36 2.74
CA ILE A 40 -11.51 6.81 3.00
C ILE A 40 -10.44 7.53 2.20
N THR A 41 -9.21 7.02 2.19
CA THR A 41 -8.09 7.60 1.43
C THR A 41 -8.38 7.60 -0.08
N SER A 42 -8.98 6.52 -0.60
CA SER A 42 -9.37 6.42 -2.02
C SER A 42 -10.41 7.46 -2.39
N ILE A 43 -11.43 7.67 -1.53
CA ILE A 43 -12.46 8.72 -1.74
C ILE A 43 -11.84 10.11 -1.70
N LEU A 44 -11.00 10.40 -0.71
CA LEU A 44 -10.33 11.70 -0.59
C LEU A 44 -9.42 11.99 -1.79
N ARG A 45 -8.77 10.95 -2.34
CA ARG A 45 -7.87 11.09 -3.48
C ARG A 45 -8.58 11.17 -4.83
N SER A 46 -9.72 10.50 -4.98
CA SER A 46 -10.54 10.61 -6.20
C SER A 46 -11.44 11.85 -6.20
N GLY A 47 -11.76 12.41 -5.03
CA GLY A 47 -12.78 13.44 -4.87
C GLY A 47 -14.21 12.93 -5.07
N MET A 48 -14.39 11.61 -5.20
CA MET A 48 -15.68 10.98 -5.50
C MET A 48 -16.00 9.91 -4.47
N ALA A 49 -17.18 10.03 -3.85
CA ALA A 49 -17.73 9.04 -2.93
C ALA A 49 -18.53 7.96 -3.67
N ASP A 50 -18.06 7.50 -4.83
CA ASP A 50 -18.75 6.48 -5.60
C ASP A 50 -18.63 5.11 -4.92
N TYR A 51 -19.77 4.55 -4.54
CA TYR A 51 -19.93 3.16 -4.11
C TYR A 51 -20.54 2.37 -5.28
N ASN A 52 -19.74 2.15 -6.32
CA ASN A 52 -20.19 1.47 -7.54
C ASN A 52 -19.88 -0.04 -7.55
N GLY A 53 -19.42 -0.60 -6.42
CA GLY A 53 -19.17 -2.04 -6.23
C GLY A 53 -18.04 -2.63 -7.08
N LYS A 54 -17.40 -1.82 -7.94
CA LYS A 54 -16.29 -2.19 -8.84
C LYS A 54 -14.92 -1.83 -8.27
N GLU A 55 -14.86 -1.57 -6.98
CA GLU A 55 -13.65 -1.09 -6.34
C GLU A 55 -12.55 -2.15 -6.40
N ASN A 56 -11.40 -1.75 -6.93
CA ASN A 56 -10.21 -2.59 -6.88
C ASN A 56 -9.82 -2.80 -5.42
N ALA A 57 -9.57 -4.04 -5.01
CA ALA A 57 -9.06 -4.34 -3.68
C ALA A 57 -7.76 -3.54 -3.39
N PRO A 58 -7.47 -3.23 -2.12
CA PRO A 58 -6.23 -2.55 -1.74
C PRO A 58 -5.00 -3.27 -2.27
N VAL A 59 -4.02 -2.50 -2.76
CA VAL A 59 -2.73 -3.02 -3.19
C VAL A 59 -1.85 -3.23 -1.95
N ILE A 60 -1.77 -4.47 -1.50
CA ILE A 60 -0.94 -4.90 -0.36
C ILE A 60 0.40 -5.38 -0.91
N LEU A 61 1.47 -4.60 -0.72
CA LEU A 61 2.75 -4.79 -1.41
C LEU A 61 3.33 -6.20 -1.23
N GLU A 62 3.07 -6.87 -0.11
CA GLU A 62 3.47 -8.25 0.17
C GLU A 62 2.96 -9.29 -0.82
N PHE A 63 1.83 -9.01 -1.49
CA PHE A 63 1.12 -9.98 -2.33
C PHE A 63 1.10 -9.61 -3.81
N PHE A 64 1.65 -8.45 -4.18
CA PHE A 64 1.68 -7.93 -5.53
C PHE A 64 3.12 -7.75 -6.01
N PRO A 65 3.62 -8.59 -6.94
CA PRO A 65 4.87 -8.40 -7.65
C PRO A 65 5.05 -6.96 -8.14
N ALA A 66 6.27 -6.41 -7.97
CA ALA A 66 6.58 -5.03 -8.35
C ALA A 66 6.26 -4.71 -9.82
N GLU A 67 6.40 -5.68 -10.72
CA GLU A 67 6.05 -5.57 -12.14
C GLU A 67 4.57 -5.23 -12.38
N MET A 68 3.65 -5.78 -11.58
CA MET A 68 2.21 -5.46 -11.70
C MET A 68 1.91 -4.06 -11.18
N ILE A 69 2.74 -3.55 -10.27
CA ILE A 69 2.57 -2.23 -9.67
C ILE A 69 3.10 -1.12 -10.59
N ARG A 70 4.14 -1.40 -11.39
CA ARG A 70 4.72 -0.43 -12.35
C ARG A 70 3.72 0.05 -13.40
N HIS A 71 2.77 -0.81 -13.79
CA HIS A 71 1.76 -0.48 -14.79
C HIS A 71 0.51 0.22 -14.21
N SER A 72 0.50 0.49 -12.90
CA SER A 72 -0.62 1.15 -12.23
C SER A 72 -0.59 2.66 -12.49
N PRO A 73 -1.74 3.35 -12.61
CA PRO A 73 -1.81 4.80 -12.79
C PRO A 73 -1.03 5.57 -11.71
N LYS A 74 -0.59 6.80 -12.01
CA LYS A 74 0.35 7.59 -11.17
C LYS A 74 -0.14 7.94 -9.75
N THR A 75 -1.41 7.71 -9.40
CA THR A 75 -1.98 8.02 -8.07
C THR A 75 -2.25 6.75 -7.28
N ARG A 76 -1.21 6.19 -6.64
CA ARG A 76 -1.28 4.85 -6.04
C ARG A 76 -1.43 4.95 -4.52
N ILE A 77 -2.22 4.03 -3.98
CA ILE A 77 -2.39 3.83 -2.55
C ILE A 77 -1.90 2.41 -2.23
N TYR A 78 -0.93 2.31 -1.35
CA TYR A 78 -0.32 1.04 -0.94
C TYR A 78 -0.58 0.75 0.52
N ASN A 79 -0.81 -0.52 0.85
CA ASN A 79 -1.10 -0.97 2.21
C ASN A 79 -0.13 -2.06 2.66
N PRO A 80 1.17 -1.75 2.83
CA PRO A 80 2.10 -2.68 3.42
C PRO A 80 1.84 -2.86 4.92
N HIS A 81 2.16 -4.05 5.42
CA HIS A 81 2.14 -4.47 6.81
C HIS A 81 3.54 -4.84 7.34
N PHE A 82 4.58 -4.82 6.49
CA PHE A 82 5.97 -4.91 6.93
C PHE A 82 6.48 -3.61 7.57
N THR A 83 7.62 -3.68 8.25
CA THR A 83 8.25 -2.52 8.92
C THR A 83 8.80 -1.51 7.92
N THR A 84 9.19 -0.32 8.39
CA THR A 84 9.76 0.75 7.57
C THR A 84 10.97 0.32 6.72
N GLN A 85 11.71 -0.69 7.17
CA GLN A 85 12.83 -1.29 6.44
C GLN A 85 12.41 -2.05 5.17
N GLY A 86 11.13 -2.41 5.01
CA GLY A 86 10.62 -3.03 3.80
C GLY A 86 10.12 -2.03 2.76
N LEU A 87 9.94 -0.75 3.12
CA LEU A 87 9.37 0.27 2.24
C LEU A 87 10.30 0.62 1.07
N PRO A 88 9.74 1.09 -0.07
CA PRO A 88 10.52 1.74 -1.11
C PRO A 88 11.45 2.82 -0.54
N LYS A 89 12.72 2.84 -0.95
CA LYS A 89 13.69 3.83 -0.43
C LYS A 89 13.21 5.26 -0.69
N GLN A 90 12.64 5.48 -1.87
CA GLN A 90 12.13 6.79 -2.31
C GLN A 90 10.91 7.28 -1.49
N THR A 91 10.31 6.45 -0.63
CA THR A 91 9.16 6.83 0.21
C THR A 91 9.43 8.09 1.05
N PHE A 92 10.66 8.27 1.55
CA PHE A 92 10.98 9.39 2.43
C PHE A 92 11.56 10.60 1.69
N ASP A 93 12.07 10.40 0.47
CA ASP A 93 12.75 11.43 -0.32
C ASP A 93 11.80 12.16 -1.28
N LYS A 94 10.68 11.52 -1.63
CA LYS A 94 9.70 12.03 -2.60
C LYS A 94 8.49 12.66 -1.89
N LYS A 95 7.53 13.17 -2.67
CA LYS A 95 6.30 13.80 -2.16
C LYS A 95 5.28 12.80 -1.59
N CYS A 96 5.71 11.58 -1.30
CA CYS A 96 4.88 10.53 -0.74
C CYS A 96 4.27 10.95 0.60
N LYS A 97 3.08 10.43 0.88
CA LYS A 97 2.39 10.63 2.16
C LYS A 97 2.31 9.30 2.90
N ILE A 98 2.65 9.32 4.19
CA ILE A 98 2.58 8.14 5.05
C ILE A 98 1.40 8.34 6.02
N LEU A 99 0.40 7.47 5.92
CA LEU A 99 -0.64 7.33 6.93
C LEU A 99 -0.25 6.18 7.84
N PHE A 100 0.25 6.50 9.02
CA PHE A 100 0.51 5.50 10.04
C PHE A 100 -0.66 5.41 11.00
N PHE A 101 -1.18 4.21 11.25
CA PHE A 101 -2.17 4.02 12.29
C PHE A 101 -1.96 2.71 13.04
N LYS A 102 -2.24 2.76 14.35
CA LYS A 102 -2.01 1.67 15.28
C LYS A 102 -3.21 1.54 16.20
N ASP A 103 -3.94 0.42 16.11
CA ASP A 103 -4.90 0.03 17.16
C ASP A 103 -4.23 -1.00 18.07
N ILE A 104 -3.66 -0.53 19.19
CA ILE A 104 -2.90 -1.37 20.12
C ILE A 104 -3.79 -2.34 20.92
N ARG A 105 -5.10 -2.04 21.04
CA ARG A 105 -6.03 -2.82 21.88
C ARG A 105 -6.47 -4.13 21.23
N LYS A 106 -6.22 -4.30 19.93
CA LYS A 106 -6.62 -5.48 19.14
C LYS A 106 -5.42 -6.26 18.59
N MET A 107 -4.20 -5.94 19.03
CA MET A 107 -2.99 -6.61 18.54
C MET A 107 -2.65 -7.91 19.31
N PHE A 108 -3.40 -8.24 20.35
CA PHE A 108 -3.22 -9.45 21.17
C PHE A 108 -4.58 -9.99 21.59
#